data_AF-A0A0B2QT67-F1
#
_entry.id   AF-A0A0B2QT67-F1
#
_cell.length_a   1.000
_cell.length_b   1.000
_cell.length_c   1.000
_cell.angle_alpha   90.00
_cell.angle_beta   90.00
_cell.angle_gamma   90.00
#
_symmetry.space_group_name_H-M   'P 1'
#
loop_
_entity.id
_entity.type
_entity.pdbx_description
1 polymer ?
#
loop_
_entity_poly.entity_id
_entity_poly.type
_entity_poly.pdbx_seq_one_letter_code
_entity_poly.pdbx_strand_id
1 'polypeptide(L)'
;MHIIAVGIFALKKLSLASTLTMPLPVLTLLFNEYCRKRFLPIFAAYSAESLIKKDRQDQNDATMTQFYENLVNAYKDPALLPIQHSPYNNDSIRSPLISQA
;
A
#
# COMPACT_ATOMS: atom_id res chain seq x y z
N MET A 1 -5.20 16.28 -20.49
CA MET A 1 -5.59 16.27 -21.93
C MET A 1 -6.66 17.32 -22.26
N HIS A 2 -7.80 17.38 -21.56
CA HIS A 2 -8.87 18.36 -21.88
C HIS A 2 -8.43 19.83 -21.88
N ILE A 3 -7.60 20.25 -20.91
CA ILE A 3 -7.07 21.63 -20.83
C ILE A 3 -6.21 21.97 -22.06
N ILE A 4 -5.35 21.04 -22.50
CA ILE A 4 -4.50 21.22 -23.69
C ILE A 4 -5.38 21.31 -24.94
N ALA A 5 -6.42 20.48 -25.04
CA ALA A 5 -7.36 20.51 -26.16
C ALA A 5 -8.11 21.85 -26.26
N VAL A 6 -8.59 22.40 -25.15
CA VAL A 6 -9.19 23.74 -25.10
C VAL A 6 -8.21 24.80 -25.61
N GLY A 7 -6.94 24.74 -25.18
CA GLY A 7 -5.89 25.66 -25.65
C GLY A 7 -5.65 25.58 -27.17
N ILE A 8 -5.58 24.36 -27.73
CA ILE A 8 -5.38 24.15 -29.17
C ILE A 8 -6.59 24.64 -29.99
N PHE A 9 -7.82 24.37 -29.53
CA PHE A 9 -9.04 24.81 -30.23
C PHE A 9 -9.22 26.32 -30.20
N ALA A 10 -8.84 26.98 -29.11
CA ALA A 10 -8.81 28.43 -29.01
C ALA A 10 -7.82 29.04 -30.03
N LEU A 11 -6.58 28.50 -30.12
CA LEU A 11 -5.57 28.97 -31.07
C LEU A 11 -5.97 28.78 -32.53
N LYS A 12 -6.64 27.67 -32.85
CA LYS A 12 -7.12 27.36 -34.21
C LYS A 12 -8.45 28.05 -34.59
N LYS A 13 -8.98 28.95 -33.76
CA LYS A 13 -10.28 29.64 -33.95
C LYS A 13 -11.49 28.70 -34.12
N LEU A 14 -11.42 27.48 -33.59
CA LEU A 14 -12.54 26.52 -33.54
C LEU A 14 -13.36 26.78 -32.27
N SER A 15 -13.99 27.95 -32.19
CA SER A 15 -14.70 28.44 -30.99
C SER A 15 -15.82 27.49 -30.54
N LEU A 16 -16.53 26.86 -31.47
CA LEU A 16 -17.60 25.91 -31.17
C LEU A 16 -17.08 24.66 -30.45
N ALA A 17 -15.93 24.12 -30.88
CA ALA A 17 -15.29 22.98 -30.24
C ALA A 17 -14.70 23.34 -28.87
N SER A 18 -14.12 24.54 -28.74
CA SER A 18 -13.57 25.04 -27.47
C SER A 18 -14.66 25.19 -26.41
N THR A 19 -15.79 25.82 -26.74
CA THR A 19 -16.90 26.01 -25.80
C THR A 19 -17.51 24.69 -25.35
N LEU A 20 -17.64 23.71 -26.27
CA LEU A 20 -18.14 22.38 -25.93
C LEU A 20 -17.17 21.58 -25.04
N THR A 21 -15.86 21.82 -25.16
CA THR A 21 -14.83 21.12 -24.39
C THR A 21 -14.60 21.73 -23.00
N MET A 22 -14.99 22.99 -22.78
CA MET A 22 -14.75 23.71 -21.52
C MET A 22 -15.47 23.11 -20.28
N PRO A 23 -16.69 22.56 -20.36
CA PRO A 23 -17.34 21.91 -19.23
C PRO A 23 -16.66 20.61 -18.76
N LEU A 24 -15.95 19.91 -19.65
CA LEU A 24 -15.32 18.63 -19.35
C LEU A 24 -14.27 18.69 -18.23
N PRO A 25 -13.29 19.63 -18.22
CA PRO A 25 -12.36 19.75 -17.10
C PRO A 25 -13.06 20.10 -15.79
N VAL A 26 -14.14 20.89 -15.80
CA VAL A 26 -14.93 21.21 -14.61
C VAL A 26 -15.58 19.94 -14.04
N LEU A 27 -16.25 19.16 -14.89
CA LEU A 27 -16.86 17.89 -14.49
C LEU A 27 -15.81 16.90 -13.98
N THR A 28 -14.63 16.86 -14.61
CA THR A 28 -13.52 16.00 -14.19
C THR A 28 -13.05 16.35 -12.77
N LEU A 29 -12.91 17.65 -12.45
CA LEU A 29 -12.51 18.09 -11.11
C LEU A 29 -13.58 17.78 -10.06
N LEU A 30 -14.85 18.04 -10.36
CA LEU A 30 -15.97 17.69 -9.48
C LEU A 30 -16.03 16.20 -9.20
N PHE A 31 -15.87 15.38 -10.25
CA PHE A 31 -15.82 13.93 -10.11
C PHE A 31 -14.63 13.48 -9.25
N ASN A 32 -13.45 14.06 -9.48
CA ASN A 32 -12.28 13.77 -8.65
C ASN A 32 -12.51 14.13 -7.18
N GLU A 33 -13.10 15.29 -6.89
CA GLU A 33 -13.39 15.69 -5.51
C GLU A 33 -14.44 14.79 -4.86
N TYR A 34 -15.48 14.41 -5.61
CA TYR A 34 -16.46 13.43 -5.17
C TYR A 34 -15.81 12.08 -4.84
N CYS A 35 -14.97 11.56 -5.74
CA CYS A 35 -14.26 10.32 -5.52
C CYS A 35 -13.33 10.39 -4.30
N ARG A 36 -12.61 11.51 -4.12
CA ARG A 36 -11.76 11.73 -2.95
C ARG A 36 -12.58 11.74 -1.66
N LYS A 37 -13.69 12.47 -1.61
CA LYS A 37 -14.52 12.53 -0.40
C LYS A 37 -15.19 11.20 -0.08
N ARG A 38 -15.61 10.45 -1.10
CA ARG A 38 -16.38 9.22 -0.93
C ARG A 38 -15.50 7.99 -0.68
N PHE A 39 -14.42 7.83 -1.45
CA PHE A 39 -13.66 6.58 -1.48
C PHE A 39 -12.30 6.67 -0.78
N LEU A 40 -11.65 7.84 -0.77
CA LEU A 40 -10.35 7.99 -0.09
C LEU A 40 -10.40 7.59 1.40
N PRO A 41 -11.45 7.95 2.18
CA PRO A 41 -11.48 7.60 3.61
C PRO A 41 -11.45 6.10 3.86
N ILE A 42 -11.99 5.30 2.94
CA ILE A 42 -12.02 3.83 3.05
C ILE A 42 -10.61 3.23 3.01
N PHE A 43 -9.70 3.87 2.28
CA PHE A 43 -8.30 3.43 2.18
C PHE A 43 -7.41 4.04 3.25
N ALA A 44 -7.78 5.22 3.76
CA ALA A 44 -6.99 5.93 4.75
C ALA A 44 -7.23 5.42 6.19
N ALA A 45 -8.44 4.96 6.48
CA ALA A 45 -8.81 4.50 7.81
C ALA A 45 -9.75 3.29 7.76
N TYR A 46 -9.58 2.40 8.72
CA TYR A 46 -10.48 1.27 8.92
C TYR A 46 -11.76 1.73 9.62
N SER A 47 -12.91 1.21 9.19
CA SER A 47 -14.18 1.51 9.86
C SER A 47 -14.25 0.83 11.23
N ALA A 48 -14.74 1.55 12.23
CA ALA A 48 -14.92 1.01 13.58
C ALA A 48 -15.84 -0.23 13.57
N GLU A 49 -16.87 -0.25 12.73
CA GLU A 49 -17.76 -1.40 12.55
C GLU A 49 -16.99 -2.65 12.10
N SER A 50 -16.13 -2.55 11.09
CA SER A 50 -15.34 -3.68 10.61
C SER A 50 -14.35 -4.16 11.67
N LEU A 51 -13.74 -3.24 12.42
CA LEU A 51 -12.81 -3.58 13.50
C LEU A 51 -13.53 -4.29 14.66
N ILE A 52 -14.67 -3.76 15.12
CA ILE A 52 -15.47 -4.37 16.18
C ILE A 52 -15.98 -5.75 15.78
N LYS A 53 -16.44 -5.90 14.53
CA LYS A 53 -16.91 -7.19 14.02
C LYS A 53 -15.77 -8.20 14.00
N LYS A 54 -14.58 -7.78 13.53
CA LYS A 54 -13.40 -8.64 13.51
C LYS A 54 -12.95 -9.01 14.92
N ASP A 55 -12.88 -8.06 15.84
CA ASP A 55 -12.51 -8.31 17.24
C ASP A 55 -13.43 -9.36 17.90
N ARG A 56 -14.75 -9.26 17.68
CA ARG A 56 -15.71 -10.27 18.17
C ARG A 56 -15.51 -11.65 17.54
N GLN A 57 -15.08 -11.72 16.28
CA GLN A 57 -14.78 -12.99 15.62
C GLN A 57 -13.51 -13.60 16.23
N ASP A 58 -12.47 -12.78 16.40
CA ASP A 58 -11.19 -13.20 16.95
C ASP A 58 -11.35 -13.71 18.40
N GLN A 59 -12.26 -13.16 19.21
CA GLN A 59 -12.58 -13.69 20.56
C GLN A 59 -13.01 -15.17 20.58
N ASN A 60 -13.59 -15.67 19.49
CA ASN A 60 -14.05 -17.06 19.39
C ASN A 60 -13.03 -17.98 18.71
N ASP A 61 -11.86 -17.44 18.32
CA ASP A 61 -10.82 -18.19 17.62
C ASP A 61 -9.85 -18.85 18.61
N ALA A 62 -9.74 -20.18 18.53
CA ALA A 62 -8.87 -20.98 19.38
C ALA A 62 -7.37 -20.69 19.15
N THR A 63 -7.00 -20.09 18.02
CA THR A 63 -5.61 -19.77 17.67
C THR A 63 -5.10 -18.46 18.29
N MET A 64 -5.99 -17.65 18.89
CA MET A 64 -5.62 -16.33 19.42
C MET A 64 -4.56 -16.38 20.52
N THR A 65 -4.52 -17.44 21.33
CA THR A 65 -3.48 -17.61 22.35
C THR A 65 -2.08 -17.65 21.73
N GLN A 66 -1.91 -18.42 20.65
CA GLN A 66 -0.63 -18.49 19.92
C GLN A 66 -0.31 -17.17 19.21
N PHE A 67 -1.32 -16.48 18.69
CA PHE A 67 -1.14 -15.16 18.10
C PHE A 67 -0.54 -14.15 19.10
N TYR A 68 -1.06 -14.11 20.34
CA TYR A 68 -0.53 -13.23 21.39
C TYR A 68 0.90 -13.57 21.79
N GLU A 69 1.26 -14.85 21.88
CA GLU A 69 2.63 -15.28 22.14
C GLU A 69 3.60 -14.81 21.04
N ASN A 70 3.19 -14.92 19.78
CA ASN A 70 3.97 -14.45 18.64
C ASN A 70 4.09 -12.92 18.61
N LEU A 71 3.03 -12.20 19.00
CA LEU A 71 2.99 -10.74 18.99
C LEU A 71 4.03 -10.11 19.92
N VAL A 72 4.36 -10.75 21.05
CA VAL A 72 5.43 -10.32 21.97
C VAL A 72 6.80 -10.25 21.28
N ASN A 73 7.03 -11.07 20.25
CA ASN A 73 8.30 -11.13 19.52
C ASN A 73 8.27 -10.40 18.18
N ALA A 74 7.09 -10.06 17.63
CA ALA A 74 6.93 -9.55 16.27
C ALA A 74 7.66 -8.22 15.98
N TYR A 75 7.83 -7.37 17.00
CA TYR A 75 8.50 -6.07 16.89
C TYR A 75 9.83 -6.01 17.65
N LYS A 76 10.40 -7.15 18.05
CA LYS A 76 11.75 -7.17 18.62
C LYS A 76 12.77 -6.77 17.57
N ASP A 77 13.74 -5.95 17.98
CA ASP A 77 14.84 -5.55 17.12
C ASP A 77 15.58 -6.81 16.61
N PRO A 78 15.78 -6.95 15.29
CA PRO A 78 16.52 -8.06 14.72
C PRO A 78 17.91 -8.27 15.34
N ALA A 79 18.56 -7.23 15.84
CA ALA A 79 19.86 -7.29 16.52
C ALA A 79 19.78 -7.86 17.95
N LEU A 80 18.59 -7.86 18.57
CA LEU A 80 18.34 -8.47 19.88
C LEU A 80 17.93 -9.95 19.77
N LEU A 81 17.76 -10.45 18.55
CA LEU A 81 17.56 -11.89 18.35
C LEU A 81 18.86 -12.61 18.69
N PRO A 82 18.79 -13.76 19.39
CA PRO A 82 19.98 -14.55 19.65
C PRO A 82 20.62 -14.88 18.31
N ILE A 83 21.87 -14.44 18.13
CA ILE A 83 22.68 -14.83 16.97
C ILE A 83 22.68 -16.36 17.01
N GLN A 84 22.03 -16.98 16.02
CA GLN A 84 22.25 -18.38 15.76
C GLN A 84 23.69 -18.49 15.28
N HIS A 85 24.61 -18.58 16.23
CA HIS A 85 25.92 -19.12 15.98
C HIS A 85 25.65 -20.54 15.52
N SER A 86 25.57 -20.71 14.20
CA SER A 86 25.82 -21.99 13.57
C SER A 86 27.07 -22.51 14.27
N PRO A 87 27.04 -23.70 14.91
CA PRO A 87 28.23 -24.26 15.51
C PRO A 87 29.26 -24.29 14.40
N TYR A 88 30.23 -23.40 14.56
CA TYR A 88 31.24 -23.08 13.58
C TYR A 88 32.02 -24.37 13.36
N ASN A 89 31.62 -25.13 12.33
CA ASN A 89 32.40 -26.22 11.78
C ASN A 89 33.67 -25.56 11.27
N ASN A 90 34.75 -25.67 12.05
CA ASN A 90 36.11 -25.26 11.70
C ASN A 90 36.58 -25.76 10.33
N ASP A 91 35.87 -26.72 9.75
CA ASP A 91 36.12 -27.28 8.43
C ASP A 91 35.85 -26.28 7.28
N SER A 92 34.98 -25.28 7.48
CA SER A 92 34.64 -24.31 6.42
C SER A 92 35.71 -23.24 6.16
N ILE A 93 36.59 -22.96 7.13
CA ILE A 93 37.75 -22.06 6.90
C ILE A 93 38.81 -22.72 6.01
N ARG A 94 38.82 -24.06 5.95
CA ARG A 94 39.79 -24.81 5.15
C ARG A 94 39.27 -25.20 3.77
N SER A 95 37.98 -25.03 3.50
CA SER A 95 37.41 -25.31 2.19
C SER A 95 37.61 -24.12 1.23
N PRO A 96 38.27 -24.30 0.07
CA PRO A 96 38.41 -23.24 -0.92
C PRO A 96 37.03 -22.84 -1.47
N LEU A 97 36.80 -21.53 -1.64
CA LEU A 97 35.54 -20.95 -2.15
C LEU A 97 35.29 -21.19 -3.65
N ILE A 98 36.21 -21.88 -4.32
CA ILE A 98 36.13 -22.20 -5.74
C ILE A 98 36.07 -23.72 -5.84
N SER A 99 34.95 -24.25 -6.35
CA SER A 99 34.88 -25.63 -6.84
C SER A 99 35.91 -25.77 -7.96
N GLN A 100 36.94 -26.60 -7.75
CA GLN A 100 37.81 -26.99 -8.86
C GLN A 100 36.96 -27.68 -9.93
N ALA A 101 37.02 -27.15 -11.14
CA ALA A 101 36.37 -27.69 -12.33
C ALA A 101 37.06 -28.97 -12.82
#